data_AF-A0ABC9AZ31-F1
#
_entry.id   AF-A0ABC9AZ31-F1
#
_cell.length_a   1.000
_cell.length_b   1.000
_cell.length_c   1.000
_cell.angle_alpha   90.00
_cell.angle_beta   90.00
_cell.angle_gamma   90.00
#
_symmetry.space_group_name_H-M   'P 1'
#
loop_
_entity.id
_entity.type
_entity.pdbx_description
1 polymer ?
#
loop_
_entity_poly.entity_id
_entity_poly.type
_entity_poly.pdbx_seq_one_letter_code
_entity_poly.pdbx_strand_id
1 'polypeptide(L)'
;MADIAFGSVEKIVKVGLAIKEAVDTVCQNQEECKEIQKVVASVSAILSQLQQAKVLKGPAVDGALMGLEESLDRALKLVMECQEGHIVRRFFTAGDMSKELRRVQDDITQKMMLGLFAVNIQATIILTNLGSAGAHHHPLPSQQQDIDVAEVSQCSNSSVDDEDVSRSQVNVEGSEVPAPLTPDDAGLTKFTLSELKAATHNFSEQSYIGKGGFSTVYKGVLHGEFVVAIKYMISEDLFTQQMMDFYCNNGPKLQHKSIVKFLGYGVKDRLKWRWFKNISYEKRLPILVEEYMPNGSLKDIVNEPQLDWSSCFCIFKGITQALHFLHQKRIVHKDVKPANILLDYDMNPKLADFGAAQVLHGTDDYVFENYVIGDMNYIDPVYMTTGRLSTKSDVYNFGVTLLETFRGMCGSKPPPDDKMPPVKWAWAVHQDGQMKDLFDPSLSNESQLEEIKRLLAIGLVCTEYDQNDRPTMLDVLEMLDGKKEVPVPTERNR
;
A
#
# COMPACT_ATOMS: atom_id res chain seq x y z
N MET A 1 38.59 14.04 25.77
CA MET A 1 37.79 14.18 24.53
C MET A 1 38.46 13.47 23.35
N ALA A 2 39.71 13.77 22.98
CA ALA A 2 40.37 13.09 21.85
C ALA A 2 40.39 11.55 21.91
N ASP A 3 40.49 10.97 23.12
CA ASP A 3 40.50 9.51 23.32
C ASP A 3 39.11 8.86 23.16
N ILE A 4 38.02 9.64 23.32
CA ILE A 4 36.64 9.14 23.23
C ILE A 4 36.30 8.80 21.77
N ALA A 5 36.60 9.73 20.86
CA ALA A 5 36.39 9.53 19.42
C ALA A 5 37.16 8.32 18.87
N PHE A 6 38.38 8.09 19.34
CA PHE A 6 39.19 6.94 18.94
C PHE A 6 38.58 5.62 19.44
N GLY A 7 38.13 5.59 20.70
CA GLY A 7 37.46 4.43 21.30
C GLY A 7 36.14 4.06 20.62
N SER A 8 35.29 5.05 20.27
CA SER A 8 34.03 4.78 19.57
C SER A 8 34.24 4.26 18.15
N VAL A 9 35.26 4.72 17.41
CA VAL A 9 35.55 4.16 16.07
C VAL A 9 36.01 2.70 16.16
N GLU A 10 36.90 2.39 17.10
CA GLU A 10 37.33 1.01 17.35
C GLU A 10 36.16 0.10 17.76
N LYS A 11 35.27 0.59 18.64
CA LYS A 11 34.07 -0.13 19.04
C LYS A 11 33.09 -0.34 17.87
N ILE A 12 32.85 0.68 17.05
CA ILE A 12 32.01 0.59 15.84
C ILE A 12 32.54 -0.48 14.87
N VAL A 13 33.85 -0.50 14.59
CA VAL A 13 34.46 -1.51 13.72
C VAL A 13 34.32 -2.91 14.32
N LYS A 14 34.50 -3.05 15.63
CA LYS A 14 34.34 -4.33 16.35
C LYS A 14 32.89 -4.85 16.32
N VAL A 15 31.90 -3.99 16.57
CA VAL A 15 30.48 -4.35 16.46
C VAL A 15 30.14 -4.70 15.01
N GLY A 16 30.68 -3.98 14.03
CA GLY A 16 30.47 -4.26 12.62
C GLY A 16 31.01 -5.62 12.16
N LEU A 17 32.14 -6.07 12.72
CA LEU A 17 32.68 -7.42 12.52
C LEU A 17 31.78 -8.49 13.17
N ALA A 18 31.31 -8.25 14.40
CA ALA A 18 30.39 -9.17 15.08
C ALA A 18 29.06 -9.33 14.33
N ILE A 19 28.50 -8.24 13.76
CA ILE A 19 27.33 -8.31 12.87
C ILE A 19 27.66 -9.17 11.64
N LYS A 20 28.83 -8.96 11.02
CA LYS A 20 29.22 -9.72 9.83
C LYS A 20 29.26 -11.22 10.10
N GLU A 21 29.90 -11.64 11.19
CA GLU A 21 29.97 -13.05 11.62
C GLU A 21 28.60 -13.60 12.02
N ALA A 22 27.75 -12.80 12.67
CA ALA A 22 26.42 -13.21 13.09
C ALA A 22 25.46 -13.45 11.91
N VAL A 23 25.57 -12.68 10.83
CA VAL A 23 24.73 -12.83 9.62
C VAL A 23 24.95 -14.18 8.92
N ASP A 24 26.16 -14.74 8.98
CA ASP A 24 26.49 -16.00 8.31
C ASP A 24 25.81 -17.23 8.95
N THR A 25 25.24 -17.07 10.17
CA THR A 25 24.53 -18.14 10.90
C THR A 25 23.03 -17.90 11.09
N VAL A 26 22.44 -16.84 10.51
CA VAL A 26 21.00 -16.54 10.67
C VAL A 26 20.10 -17.55 9.94
N CYS A 27 19.07 -18.02 10.63
CA CYS A 27 18.10 -18.97 10.09
C CYS A 27 16.79 -18.29 9.60
N GLN A 28 16.65 -16.98 9.84
CA GLN A 28 15.47 -16.17 9.47
C GLN A 28 15.92 -14.82 8.89
N ASN A 29 15.03 -14.14 8.15
CA ASN A 29 15.25 -12.80 7.59
C ASN A 29 16.62 -12.62 6.89
N GLN A 30 17.06 -13.63 6.15
CA GLN A 30 18.40 -13.70 5.58
C GLN A 30 18.70 -12.56 4.60
N GLU A 31 17.69 -12.03 3.90
CA GLU A 31 17.86 -10.90 2.99
C GLU A 31 18.08 -9.60 3.75
N GLU A 32 17.23 -9.26 4.72
CA GLU A 32 17.42 -8.04 5.52
C GLU A 32 18.72 -8.08 6.35
N CYS A 33 19.06 -9.24 6.92
CA CYS A 33 20.33 -9.45 7.61
C CYS A 33 21.55 -9.24 6.68
N LYS A 34 21.50 -9.72 5.42
CA LYS A 34 22.55 -9.48 4.41
C LYS A 34 22.62 -8.02 3.96
N GLU A 35 21.50 -7.32 3.86
CA GLU A 35 21.49 -5.89 3.54
C GLU A 35 22.07 -5.04 4.68
N ILE A 36 21.78 -5.37 5.94
CA ILE A 36 22.48 -4.80 7.11
C ILE A 36 23.99 -5.08 7.01
N GLN A 37 24.40 -6.32 6.72
CA GLN A 37 25.81 -6.71 6.56
C GLN A 37 26.55 -5.81 5.55
N LYS A 38 25.93 -5.52 4.39
CA LYS A 38 26.49 -4.65 3.33
C LYS A 38 26.63 -3.18 3.78
N VAL A 39 25.61 -2.64 4.45
CA VAL A 39 25.65 -1.26 4.99
C VAL A 39 26.73 -1.14 6.06
N VAL A 40 26.78 -2.09 6.99
CA VAL A 40 27.77 -2.12 8.09
C VAL A 40 29.20 -2.28 7.58
N ALA A 41 29.44 -3.13 6.59
CA ALA A 41 30.75 -3.25 5.95
C ALA A 41 31.21 -1.93 5.30
N SER A 42 30.26 -1.20 4.68
CA SER A 42 30.53 0.11 4.08
C SER A 42 30.87 1.17 5.14
N VAL A 43 30.12 1.19 6.25
CA VAL A 43 30.39 2.06 7.42
C VAL A 43 31.81 1.84 7.97
N SER A 44 32.18 0.59 8.24
CA SER A 44 33.50 0.24 8.80
C SER A 44 34.64 0.61 7.85
N ALA A 45 34.47 0.46 6.54
CA ALA A 45 35.46 0.86 5.55
C ALA A 45 35.66 2.39 5.50
N ILE A 46 34.57 3.15 5.50
CA ILE A 46 34.60 4.62 5.49
C ILE A 46 35.26 5.16 6.77
N LEU A 47 34.86 4.68 7.94
CA LEU A 47 35.41 5.15 9.21
C LEU A 47 36.91 4.82 9.35
N SER A 48 37.32 3.64 8.87
CA SER A 48 38.73 3.23 8.85
C SER A 48 39.61 4.13 7.96
N GLN A 49 39.06 4.67 6.86
CA GLN A 49 39.75 5.67 6.04
C GLN A 49 39.78 7.06 6.71
N LEU A 50 38.68 7.50 7.30
CA LEU A 50 38.58 8.81 7.96
C LEU A 50 39.43 8.91 9.24
N GLN A 51 39.62 7.80 9.96
CA GLN A 51 40.49 7.71 11.15
C GLN A 51 41.96 7.99 10.78
N GLN A 52 42.43 7.47 9.64
CA GLN A 52 43.79 7.71 9.14
C GLN A 52 44.02 9.20 8.79
N ALA A 53 42.99 9.89 8.30
CA ALA A 53 43.04 11.30 7.95
C ALA A 53 42.98 12.27 9.16
N LYS A 54 42.83 11.77 10.40
CA LYS A 54 42.73 12.56 11.65
C LYS A 54 41.56 13.57 11.72
N VAL A 55 40.59 13.50 10.80
CA VAL A 55 39.45 14.45 10.71
C VAL A 55 38.33 14.14 11.72
N LEU A 56 38.31 12.93 12.31
CA LEU A 56 37.28 12.47 13.25
C LEU A 56 37.41 13.07 14.67
N LYS A 57 37.55 14.40 14.80
CA LYS A 57 37.71 15.08 16.10
C LYS A 57 36.80 16.30 16.22
N GLY A 58 35.82 16.23 17.12
CA GLY A 58 35.00 17.37 17.52
C GLY A 58 33.64 16.94 18.04
N PRO A 59 32.98 17.72 18.93
CA PRO A 59 31.80 17.27 19.66
C PRO A 59 30.61 16.85 18.77
N ALA A 60 30.47 17.46 17.58
CA ALA A 60 29.46 17.06 16.60
C ALA A 60 29.76 15.70 15.93
N VAL A 61 31.04 15.38 15.75
CA VAL A 61 31.48 14.07 15.23
C VAL A 61 31.39 13.02 16.34
N ASP A 62 31.80 13.35 17.56
CA ASP A 62 31.73 12.47 18.73
C ASP A 62 30.27 12.03 19.00
N GLY A 63 29.33 12.97 18.98
CA GLY A 63 27.90 12.66 19.14
C GLY A 63 27.30 11.85 17.98
N ALA A 64 27.75 12.07 16.74
CA ALA A 64 27.30 11.29 15.60
C ALA A 64 27.86 9.85 15.63
N LEU A 65 29.11 9.66 16.08
CA LEU A 65 29.72 8.36 16.29
C LEU A 65 29.00 7.58 17.40
N MET A 66 28.72 8.20 18.55
CA MET A 66 27.93 7.58 19.63
C MET A 66 26.55 7.14 19.15
N GLY A 67 25.83 8.01 18.41
CA GLY A 67 24.52 7.65 17.88
C GLY A 67 24.57 6.48 16.88
N LEU A 68 25.62 6.41 16.05
CA LEU A 68 25.84 5.31 15.11
C LEU A 68 26.17 4.00 15.85
N GLU A 69 27.02 4.07 16.88
CA GLU A 69 27.38 2.97 17.78
C GLU A 69 26.13 2.32 18.40
N GLU A 70 25.21 3.11 18.96
CA GLU A 70 23.92 2.61 19.51
C GLU A 70 23.08 1.86 18.47
N SER A 71 23.12 2.29 17.21
CA SER A 71 22.30 1.69 16.13
C SER A 71 22.88 0.38 15.66
N LEU A 72 24.21 0.27 15.67
CA LEU A 72 24.93 -0.97 15.41
C LEU A 72 24.74 -1.97 16.57
N ASP A 73 24.79 -1.53 17.82
CA ASP A 73 24.47 -2.37 18.99
C ASP A 73 23.01 -2.86 18.95
N ARG A 74 22.06 -2.06 18.42
CA ARG A 74 20.67 -2.51 18.14
C ARG A 74 20.59 -3.53 17.01
N ALA A 75 21.29 -3.27 15.89
CA ALA A 75 21.28 -4.19 14.75
C ALA A 75 21.91 -5.55 15.09
N LEU A 76 23.00 -5.57 15.87
CA LEU A 76 23.62 -6.81 16.34
C LEU A 76 22.62 -7.67 17.14
N LYS A 77 21.83 -7.08 18.04
CA LYS A 77 20.80 -7.80 18.80
C LYS A 77 19.73 -8.41 17.89
N LEU A 78 19.18 -7.61 16.96
CA LEU A 78 18.15 -8.09 16.02
C LEU A 78 18.69 -9.21 15.09
N VAL A 79 19.94 -9.11 14.63
CA VAL A 79 20.60 -10.16 13.85
C VAL A 79 20.83 -11.43 14.68
N MET A 80 21.21 -11.31 15.96
CA MET A 80 21.31 -12.45 16.88
C MET A 80 19.95 -13.11 17.17
N GLU A 81 18.87 -12.33 17.30
CA GLU A 81 17.51 -12.88 17.44
C GLU A 81 17.09 -13.68 16.19
N CYS A 82 17.60 -13.35 15.00
CA CYS A 82 17.41 -14.13 13.77
C CYS A 82 18.18 -15.46 13.71
N GLN A 83 19.02 -15.75 14.71
CA GLN A 83 19.70 -17.05 14.89
C GLN A 83 18.85 -18.04 15.72
N GLU A 84 17.86 -17.58 16.49
CA GLU A 84 17.09 -18.46 17.37
C GLU A 84 16.16 -19.42 16.59
N GLY A 85 16.45 -20.72 16.71
CA GLY A 85 15.81 -21.79 15.91
C GLY A 85 14.40 -22.22 16.34
N HIS A 86 13.67 -21.44 17.13
CA HIS A 86 12.32 -21.82 17.56
C HIS A 86 11.29 -21.68 16.42
N ILE A 87 10.89 -22.83 15.85
CA ILE A 87 9.97 -22.96 14.71
C ILE A 87 8.69 -22.13 14.90
N VAL A 88 8.11 -22.10 16.10
CA VAL A 88 6.90 -21.31 16.38
C VAL A 88 7.15 -19.80 16.26
N ARG A 89 8.27 -19.31 16.83
CA ARG A 89 8.66 -17.88 16.78
C ARG A 89 8.89 -17.43 15.32
N ARG A 90 9.43 -18.34 14.50
CA ARG A 90 9.74 -18.14 13.07
C ARG A 90 8.54 -17.80 12.18
N PHE A 91 7.32 -18.14 12.59
CA PHE A 91 6.10 -17.77 11.84
C PHE A 91 5.39 -16.55 12.42
N PHE A 92 5.31 -16.40 13.74
CA PHE A 92 4.53 -15.33 14.36
C PHE A 92 5.24 -13.96 14.40
N THR A 93 6.58 -13.90 14.43
CA THR A 93 7.31 -12.61 14.57
C THR A 93 8.13 -12.21 13.35
N ALA A 94 8.27 -13.04 12.31
CA ALA A 94 9.13 -12.75 11.15
C ALA A 94 8.72 -11.48 10.38
N GLY A 95 7.42 -11.19 10.30
CA GLY A 95 6.91 -9.97 9.64
C GLY A 95 7.23 -8.67 10.40
N ASP A 96 7.25 -8.71 11.72
CA ASP A 96 7.63 -7.56 12.56
C ASP A 96 9.15 -7.45 12.73
N MET A 97 9.85 -8.57 12.82
CA MET A 97 11.31 -8.63 12.76
C MET A 97 11.84 -8.04 11.44
N SER A 98 11.23 -8.39 10.31
CA SER A 98 11.50 -7.80 8.98
C SER A 98 11.32 -6.26 8.97
N LYS A 99 10.34 -5.72 9.72
CA LYS A 99 10.14 -4.27 9.87
C LYS A 99 11.22 -3.66 10.76
N GLU A 100 11.58 -4.27 11.89
CA GLU A 100 12.63 -3.79 12.80
C GLU A 100 14.02 -3.83 12.15
N LEU A 101 14.34 -4.88 11.40
CA LEU A 101 15.58 -4.98 10.62
C LEU A 101 15.68 -3.86 9.57
N ARG A 102 14.59 -3.56 8.84
CA ARG A 102 14.56 -2.41 7.92
C ARG A 102 14.66 -1.07 8.67
N ARG A 103 13.98 -0.90 9.81
CA ARG A 103 14.06 0.31 10.65
C ARG A 103 15.48 0.57 11.14
N VAL A 104 16.19 -0.45 11.64
CA VAL A 104 17.56 -0.28 12.12
C VAL A 104 18.55 -0.07 10.96
N GLN A 105 18.30 -0.66 9.79
CA GLN A 105 19.07 -0.39 8.57
C GLN A 105 18.93 1.08 8.12
N ASP A 106 17.70 1.61 8.11
CA ASP A 106 17.42 3.02 7.80
C ASP A 106 18.06 3.97 8.84
N ASP A 107 17.97 3.64 10.14
CA ASP A 107 18.58 4.41 11.25
C ASP A 107 20.13 4.45 11.15
N ILE A 108 20.78 3.30 10.90
CA ILE A 108 22.23 3.25 10.62
C ILE A 108 22.59 4.12 9.42
N THR A 109 21.81 4.03 8.34
CA THR A 109 22.06 4.80 7.10
C THR A 109 21.88 6.30 7.34
N GLN A 110 20.85 6.71 8.08
CA GLN A 110 20.59 8.10 8.45
C GLN A 110 21.70 8.66 9.34
N LYS A 111 22.11 7.93 10.38
CA LYS A 111 23.17 8.38 11.29
C LYS A 111 24.54 8.39 10.63
N MET A 112 24.82 7.49 9.69
CA MET A 112 26.01 7.57 8.84
C MET A 112 26.02 8.86 8.00
N MET A 113 24.88 9.25 7.39
CA MET A 113 24.80 10.52 6.65
C MET A 113 25.01 11.74 7.56
N LEU A 114 24.44 11.73 8.77
CA LEU A 114 24.66 12.81 9.76
C LEU A 114 26.13 12.88 10.21
N GLY A 115 26.79 11.73 10.41
CA GLY A 115 28.22 11.65 10.73
C GLY A 115 29.11 12.19 9.60
N LEU A 116 28.84 11.80 8.35
CA LEU A 116 29.56 12.33 7.18
C LEU A 116 29.37 13.85 7.03
N PHE A 117 28.17 14.36 7.31
CA PHE A 117 27.90 15.80 7.31
C PHE A 117 28.67 16.53 8.43
N ALA A 118 28.70 15.98 9.64
CA ALA A 118 29.47 16.52 10.76
C ALA A 118 30.98 16.53 10.47
N VAL A 119 31.52 15.47 9.86
CA VAL A 119 32.93 15.38 9.44
C VAL A 119 33.25 16.41 8.35
N ASN A 120 32.36 16.62 7.38
CA ASN A 120 32.55 17.65 6.35
C ASN A 120 32.54 19.06 6.94
N ILE A 121 31.60 19.38 7.84
CA ILE A 121 31.60 20.66 8.57
C ILE A 121 32.90 20.83 9.35
N GLN A 122 33.35 19.81 10.07
CA GLN A 122 34.57 19.86 10.87
C GLN A 122 35.82 20.08 10.00
N ALA A 123 35.90 19.40 8.84
CA ALA A 123 36.94 19.61 7.85
C ALA A 123 36.92 21.05 7.30
N THR A 124 35.74 21.59 6.97
CA THR A 124 35.59 22.99 6.52
C THR A 124 36.07 23.97 7.58
N ILE A 125 35.69 23.79 8.85
CA ILE A 125 36.12 24.65 9.98
C ILE A 125 37.64 24.63 10.14
N ILE A 126 38.27 23.45 10.06
CA ILE A 126 39.73 23.30 10.14
C ILE A 126 40.41 24.03 8.98
N LEU A 127 39.90 23.90 7.74
CA LEU A 127 40.45 24.56 6.55
C LEU A 127 40.28 26.08 6.61
N THR A 128 39.13 26.61 7.04
CA THR A 128 38.94 28.06 7.21
C THR A 128 39.86 28.63 8.28
N ASN A 129 40.03 27.92 9.41
CA ASN A 129 40.90 28.37 10.50
C ASN A 129 42.39 28.38 10.09
N LEU A 130 42.83 27.42 9.27
CA LEU A 130 44.16 27.41 8.66
C LEU A 130 44.36 28.58 7.67
N GLY A 131 43.34 28.93 6.90
CA GLY A 131 43.36 30.10 6.00
C GLY A 131 43.53 31.43 6.74
N SER A 132 42.92 31.57 7.92
CA SER A 132 43.07 32.76 8.77
C SER A 132 44.38 32.82 9.57
N ALA A 133 45.14 31.73 9.68
CA ALA A 133 46.40 31.69 10.45
C ALA A 133 47.61 32.25 9.68
N GLY A 134 47.47 32.54 8.37
CA GLY A 134 48.56 32.99 7.50
C GLY A 134 48.78 34.52 7.42
N ALA A 135 48.03 35.34 8.16
CA ALA A 135 47.95 36.80 7.94
C ALA A 135 48.34 37.65 9.17
N HIS A 136 49.61 37.58 9.57
CA HIS A 136 50.28 38.51 10.50
C HIS A 136 51.73 38.73 9.97
N HIS A 137 52.35 39.91 9.90
CA HIS A 137 52.00 41.25 10.40
C HIS A 137 52.89 42.37 9.78
N HIS A 138 52.35 43.61 9.69
CA HIS A 138 53.04 44.95 9.82
C HIS A 138 54.00 45.52 8.73
N PRO A 139 54.25 46.86 8.68
CA PRO A 139 53.37 48.02 9.00
C PRO A 139 53.43 49.21 7.98
N LEU A 140 52.60 50.24 8.19
CA LEU A 140 52.46 51.51 7.43
C LEU A 140 53.70 52.44 7.50
N PRO A 141 53.87 53.43 6.58
CA PRO A 141 53.44 54.81 6.92
C PRO A 141 52.91 55.73 5.78
N SER A 142 52.07 56.71 6.20
CA SER A 142 51.91 58.10 5.71
C SER A 142 51.64 58.47 4.23
N GLN A 143 50.43 59.02 4.02
CA GLN A 143 50.07 60.29 3.33
C GLN A 143 50.78 60.73 2.02
N GLN A 144 50.01 60.78 0.92
CA GLN A 144 49.69 61.94 0.04
C GLN A 144 48.68 61.44 -1.03
N GLN A 145 47.47 62.00 -1.18
CA GLN A 145 47.13 63.14 -2.06
C GLN A 145 47.66 62.99 -3.50
N ASP A 146 46.88 63.10 -4.58
CA ASP A 146 45.47 63.50 -4.78
C ASP A 146 44.76 62.41 -5.68
N ILE A 147 43.59 62.54 -6.34
CA ILE A 147 42.77 63.70 -6.77
C ILE A 147 41.28 63.31 -7.01
N ASP A 148 40.42 64.32 -7.18
CA ASP A 148 38.96 64.23 -7.38
C ASP A 148 38.50 63.65 -8.75
N VAL A 149 37.22 63.25 -8.86
CA VAL A 149 36.13 64.03 -9.52
C VAL A 149 34.76 63.53 -9.00
N ALA A 150 33.80 64.45 -8.87
CA ALA A 150 32.56 64.30 -8.12
C ALA A 150 31.34 63.73 -8.88
N GLU A 151 30.25 63.55 -8.11
CA GLU A 151 28.88 63.22 -8.53
C GLU A 151 28.28 64.21 -9.55
N VAL A 152 27.28 63.76 -10.33
CA VAL A 152 26.18 64.63 -10.78
C VAL A 152 24.83 63.93 -10.63
N SER A 153 23.84 64.69 -10.19
CA SER A 153 22.51 64.27 -9.73
C SER A 153 21.42 64.29 -10.82
N GLN A 154 20.19 64.01 -10.40
CA GLN A 154 18.95 63.95 -11.19
C GLN A 154 18.57 65.28 -11.89
N CYS A 155 17.84 65.20 -13.02
CA CYS A 155 16.37 65.43 -13.10
C CYS A 155 15.85 66.15 -14.38
N SER A 156 14.60 65.83 -14.77
CA SER A 156 13.60 66.68 -15.47
C SER A 156 13.56 66.84 -17.00
N ASN A 157 12.59 66.10 -17.61
CA ASN A 157 11.50 66.52 -18.51
C ASN A 157 11.68 67.32 -19.83
N SER A 158 10.78 66.95 -20.77
CA SER A 158 10.28 67.60 -22.01
C SER A 158 10.86 67.04 -23.33
N SER A 159 10.13 66.89 -24.44
CA SER A 159 8.69 66.72 -24.78
C SER A 159 8.55 66.59 -26.32
N VAL A 160 7.37 66.25 -26.86
CA VAL A 160 6.98 66.28 -28.31
C VAL A 160 7.49 65.07 -29.12
N ASP A 161 6.67 64.05 -29.37
CA ASP A 161 5.64 63.84 -30.46
C ASP A 161 6.33 63.42 -31.79
N ASP A 162 5.99 62.32 -32.48
CA ASP A 162 4.67 61.99 -33.04
C ASP A 162 4.48 60.48 -33.42
N GLU A 163 3.21 60.16 -33.67
CA GLU A 163 2.52 58.95 -34.19
C GLU A 163 3.27 57.79 -34.89
N ASP A 164 2.87 56.55 -34.54
CA ASP A 164 1.96 55.77 -35.40
C ASP A 164 1.02 54.88 -34.54
N VAL A 165 -0.24 54.75 -34.95
CA VAL A 165 -1.31 54.07 -34.22
C VAL A 165 -2.00 53.06 -35.13
N SER A 166 -2.06 51.80 -34.69
CA SER A 166 -3.06 50.85 -35.19
C SER A 166 -3.63 49.98 -34.07
N ARG A 167 -4.74 50.46 -33.52
CA ARG A 167 -5.90 49.65 -33.08
C ARG A 167 -6.18 48.54 -34.11
N SER A 168 -6.79 47.39 -33.80
CA SER A 168 -7.35 46.82 -32.56
C SER A 168 -7.99 45.47 -32.93
N GLN A 169 -8.12 44.52 -32.00
CA GLN A 169 -9.43 43.98 -31.60
C GLN A 169 -9.31 42.90 -30.52
N VAL A 170 -10.26 42.95 -29.59
CA VAL A 170 -10.50 41.91 -28.58
C VAL A 170 -11.44 40.89 -29.22
N ASN A 171 -11.06 39.61 -29.23
CA ASN A 171 -12.01 38.52 -29.47
C ASN A 171 -12.22 37.73 -28.17
N VAL A 172 -13.47 37.73 -27.71
CA VAL A 172 -13.97 36.83 -26.67
C VAL A 172 -14.90 35.85 -27.36
N GLU A 173 -14.39 34.67 -27.68
CA GLU A 173 -15.12 33.46 -28.06
C GLU A 173 -14.08 32.33 -28.24
N GLY A 174 -14.26 31.11 -27.75
CA GLY A 174 -15.37 30.58 -26.96
C GLY A 174 -14.94 29.41 -26.07
N SER A 175 -15.90 28.83 -25.35
CA SER A 175 -15.68 27.65 -24.52
C SER A 175 -15.43 26.42 -25.38
N GLU A 176 -14.17 26.04 -25.60
CA GLU A 176 -13.84 24.72 -26.14
C GLU A 176 -14.30 23.65 -25.13
N VAL A 177 -15.37 22.95 -25.49
CA VAL A 177 -15.72 21.67 -24.85
C VAL A 177 -14.54 20.73 -25.12
N PRO A 178 -13.91 20.12 -24.10
CA PRO A 178 -12.81 19.20 -24.32
C PRO A 178 -13.24 18.08 -25.25
N ALA A 179 -12.46 17.84 -26.31
CA ALA A 179 -12.72 16.74 -27.23
C ALA A 179 -12.75 15.41 -26.44
N PRO A 180 -13.61 14.44 -26.81
CA PRO A 180 -13.66 13.15 -26.12
C PRO A 180 -12.27 12.50 -26.08
N LEU A 181 -11.77 12.25 -24.87
CA LEU A 181 -10.47 11.60 -24.67
C LEU A 181 -10.45 10.26 -25.41
N THR A 182 -9.54 10.13 -26.37
CA THR A 182 -9.34 8.87 -27.09
C THR A 182 -8.86 7.81 -26.11
N PRO A 183 -9.51 6.63 -26.02
CA PRO A 183 -8.95 5.50 -25.31
C PRO A 183 -7.55 5.17 -25.86
N ASP A 184 -6.67 4.63 -25.01
CA ASP A 184 -5.43 4.01 -25.47
C ASP A 184 -5.72 2.73 -26.29
N ASP A 185 -4.68 2.13 -26.87
CA ASP A 185 -4.81 0.91 -27.69
C ASP A 185 -5.42 -0.29 -26.91
N ALA A 186 -5.52 -0.22 -25.58
CA ALA A 186 -6.18 -1.21 -24.72
C ALA A 186 -7.65 -0.87 -24.43
N GLY A 187 -8.15 0.30 -24.85
CA GLY A 187 -9.51 0.75 -24.60
C GLY A 187 -9.71 1.47 -23.25
N LEU A 188 -8.64 1.93 -22.61
CA LEU A 188 -8.68 2.64 -21.32
C LEU A 188 -8.46 4.14 -21.50
N THR A 189 -9.10 4.96 -20.67
CA THR A 189 -8.86 6.40 -20.68
C THR A 189 -7.64 6.74 -19.83
N LYS A 190 -6.63 7.40 -20.42
CA LYS A 190 -5.50 7.93 -19.66
C LYS A 190 -5.77 9.37 -19.24
N PHE A 191 -6.10 9.56 -17.96
CA PHE A 191 -6.39 10.86 -17.39
C PHE A 191 -5.12 11.62 -16.99
N THR A 192 -5.10 12.93 -17.26
CA THR A 192 -4.06 13.82 -16.77
C THR A 192 -4.23 14.09 -15.27
N LEU A 193 -3.12 14.38 -14.58
CA LEU A 193 -3.17 14.79 -13.18
C LEU A 193 -3.99 16.08 -12.97
N SER A 194 -4.06 16.96 -13.98
CA SER A 194 -4.83 18.20 -13.92
C SER A 194 -6.34 17.94 -13.91
N GLU A 195 -6.83 17.03 -14.75
CA GLU A 195 -8.24 16.60 -14.74
C GLU A 195 -8.62 15.93 -13.42
N LEU A 196 -7.78 15.01 -12.92
CA LEU A 196 -8.02 14.31 -11.66
C LEU A 196 -7.98 15.26 -10.45
N LYS A 197 -7.14 16.30 -10.48
CA LYS A 197 -7.17 17.39 -9.49
C LYS A 197 -8.43 18.23 -9.60
N ALA A 198 -8.85 18.62 -10.81
CA ALA A 198 -10.07 19.41 -11.00
C ALA A 198 -11.29 18.65 -10.47
N ALA A 199 -11.41 17.36 -10.82
CA ALA A 199 -12.49 16.47 -10.41
C ALA A 199 -12.60 16.27 -8.88
N THR A 200 -11.49 16.40 -8.14
CA THR A 200 -11.40 16.12 -6.68
C THR A 200 -11.14 17.37 -5.83
N HIS A 201 -11.28 18.56 -6.42
CA HIS A 201 -10.91 19.84 -5.79
C HIS A 201 -9.48 19.82 -5.18
N ASN A 202 -8.50 19.33 -5.95
CA ASN A 202 -7.12 19.06 -5.56
C ASN A 202 -6.94 17.97 -4.49
N PHE A 203 -7.70 16.87 -4.57
CA PHE A 203 -7.72 15.79 -3.58
C PHE A 203 -8.06 16.29 -2.17
N SER A 204 -9.11 17.12 -2.07
CA SER A 204 -9.54 17.72 -0.81
C SER A 204 -10.22 16.73 0.14
N GLU A 205 -10.27 17.07 1.42
CA GLU A 205 -11.04 16.33 2.44
C GLU A 205 -12.54 16.24 2.11
N GLN A 206 -13.12 17.21 1.37
CA GLN A 206 -14.52 17.13 0.93
C GLN A 206 -14.75 16.03 -0.12
N SER A 207 -13.70 15.68 -0.85
CA SER A 207 -13.69 14.59 -1.83
C SER A 207 -13.24 13.27 -1.21
N TYR A 208 -12.79 13.22 0.04
CA TYR A 208 -12.29 11.99 0.66
C TYR A 208 -13.44 10.98 0.90
N ILE A 209 -13.24 9.74 0.46
CA ILE A 209 -14.14 8.61 0.76
C ILE A 209 -13.54 7.74 1.88
N GLY A 210 -12.25 7.39 1.76
CA GLY A 210 -11.63 6.43 2.67
C GLY A 210 -10.16 6.18 2.37
N LYS A 211 -9.49 5.44 3.25
CA LYS A 211 -8.07 5.08 3.11
C LYS A 211 -7.86 3.61 3.43
N GLY A 212 -7.40 2.85 2.45
CA GLY A 212 -6.97 1.45 2.61
C GLY A 212 -5.48 1.34 2.95
N GLY A 213 -4.95 0.11 2.95
CA GLY A 213 -3.54 -0.15 3.19
C GLY A 213 -2.60 0.41 2.11
N PHE A 214 -3.07 0.44 0.85
CA PHE A 214 -2.25 0.78 -0.32
C PHE A 214 -2.68 2.08 -1.04
N SER A 215 -3.91 2.54 -0.80
CA SER A 215 -4.54 3.64 -1.54
C SER A 215 -5.36 4.57 -0.64
N THR A 216 -5.57 5.80 -1.10
CA THR A 216 -6.58 6.73 -0.59
C THR A 216 -7.60 6.98 -1.68
N VAL A 217 -8.89 6.85 -1.36
CA VAL A 217 -9.99 6.91 -2.32
C VAL A 217 -10.69 8.26 -2.21
N TYR A 218 -10.89 8.91 -3.36
CA TYR A 218 -11.60 10.18 -3.47
C TYR A 218 -12.80 10.06 -4.40
N LYS A 219 -13.89 10.74 -4.09
CA LYS A 219 -15.00 11.02 -5.00
C LYS A 219 -14.57 12.12 -5.96
N GLY A 220 -14.67 11.86 -7.26
CA GLY A 220 -14.42 12.83 -8.31
C GLY A 220 -15.65 13.10 -9.16
N VAL A 221 -15.71 14.27 -9.80
CA VAL A 221 -16.67 14.57 -10.87
C VAL A 221 -15.89 14.95 -12.14
N LEU A 222 -15.88 14.05 -13.13
CA LEU A 222 -15.26 14.27 -14.43
C LEU A 222 -16.25 14.88 -15.41
N HIS A 223 -15.77 15.76 -16.30
CA HIS A 223 -16.59 16.40 -17.34
C HIS A 223 -17.90 17.06 -16.84
N GLY A 224 -17.91 17.56 -15.60
CA GLY A 224 -19.04 18.26 -14.99
C GLY A 224 -20.13 17.38 -14.35
N GLU A 225 -20.35 16.16 -14.86
CA GLU A 225 -21.48 15.31 -14.42
C GLU A 225 -21.07 13.88 -14.04
N PHE A 226 -19.93 13.36 -14.52
CA PHE A 226 -19.61 11.94 -14.40
C PHE A 226 -18.89 11.63 -13.08
N VAL A 227 -19.64 11.11 -12.11
CA VAL A 227 -19.14 10.80 -10.76
C VAL A 227 -18.32 9.51 -10.77
N VAL A 228 -17.09 9.57 -10.23
CA VAL A 228 -16.12 8.47 -10.22
C VAL A 228 -15.45 8.28 -8.86
N ALA A 229 -14.94 7.08 -8.61
CA ALA A 229 -14.01 6.79 -7.53
C ALA A 229 -12.57 6.88 -8.05
N ILE A 230 -11.73 7.67 -7.38
CA ILE A 230 -10.34 7.93 -7.76
C ILE A 230 -9.43 7.36 -6.66
N LYS A 231 -8.84 6.19 -6.92
CA LYS A 231 -7.93 5.47 -6.03
C LYS A 231 -6.50 5.95 -6.24
N TYR A 232 -6.03 6.80 -5.33
CA TYR A 232 -4.68 7.35 -5.35
C TYR A 232 -3.73 6.44 -4.57
N MET A 233 -2.68 5.90 -5.21
CA MET A 233 -1.75 4.97 -4.55
C MET A 233 -0.75 5.69 -3.63
N ILE A 234 -0.44 5.06 -2.49
CA ILE A 234 0.40 5.65 -1.43
C ILE A 234 1.90 5.35 -1.65
N SER A 235 2.21 4.16 -2.17
CA SER A 235 3.55 3.69 -2.51
C SER A 235 3.71 3.46 -4.02
N GLU A 236 4.96 3.27 -4.43
CA GLU A 236 5.32 2.70 -5.73
C GLU A 236 6.42 1.69 -5.41
N ASP A 237 6.05 0.43 -5.58
CA ASP A 237 6.79 -0.79 -5.29
C ASP A 237 6.42 -1.85 -6.35
N LEU A 238 7.04 -3.03 -6.30
CA LEU A 238 6.81 -4.08 -7.29
C LEU A 238 5.34 -4.55 -7.33
N PHE A 239 4.68 -4.59 -6.17
CA PHE A 239 3.26 -4.94 -6.07
C PHE A 239 2.38 -3.90 -6.79
N THR A 240 2.65 -2.62 -6.58
CA THR A 240 1.96 -1.51 -7.27
C THR A 240 2.15 -1.57 -8.78
N GLN A 241 3.31 -2.03 -9.27
CA GLN A 241 3.57 -2.24 -10.70
C GLN A 241 2.78 -3.43 -11.25
N GLN A 242 2.85 -4.59 -10.59
CA GLN A 242 2.09 -5.79 -10.97
C GLN A 242 0.58 -5.55 -10.98
N MET A 243 0.07 -4.80 -10.01
CA MET A 243 -1.31 -4.33 -9.96
C MET A 243 -1.66 -3.50 -11.21
N MET A 244 -0.84 -2.49 -11.55
CA MET A 244 -1.08 -1.66 -12.74
C MET A 244 -1.05 -2.48 -14.03
N ASP A 245 -0.10 -3.40 -14.15
CA ASP A 245 -0.03 -4.32 -15.29
C ASP A 245 -1.29 -5.19 -15.36
N PHE A 246 -1.83 -5.66 -14.22
CA PHE A 246 -3.10 -6.38 -14.20
C PHE A 246 -4.27 -5.50 -14.70
N TYR A 247 -4.45 -4.29 -14.14
CA TYR A 247 -5.55 -3.40 -14.54
C TYR A 247 -5.47 -2.99 -16.02
N CYS A 248 -4.28 -2.64 -16.52
CA CYS A 248 -4.09 -2.27 -17.93
C CYS A 248 -4.33 -3.46 -18.88
N ASN A 249 -3.80 -4.65 -18.56
CA ASN A 249 -3.92 -5.81 -19.44
C ASN A 249 -5.26 -6.54 -19.34
N ASN A 250 -5.98 -6.45 -18.22
CA ASN A 250 -7.20 -7.23 -17.96
C ASN A 250 -8.45 -6.40 -17.70
N GLY A 251 -8.35 -5.18 -17.13
CA GLY A 251 -9.50 -4.33 -16.81
C GLY A 251 -10.55 -4.18 -17.94
N PRO A 252 -10.15 -3.88 -19.19
CA PRO A 252 -11.07 -3.84 -20.34
C PRO A 252 -11.86 -5.13 -20.61
N LYS A 253 -11.32 -6.27 -20.17
CA LYS A 253 -11.90 -7.62 -20.33
C LYS A 253 -12.79 -8.03 -19.15
N LEU A 254 -12.81 -7.24 -18.07
CA LEU A 254 -13.57 -7.50 -16.83
C LEU A 254 -14.95 -6.82 -16.82
N GLN A 255 -15.59 -6.71 -17.98
CA GLN A 255 -16.93 -6.13 -18.10
C GLN A 255 -18.00 -7.14 -17.68
N HIS A 256 -18.51 -6.98 -16.45
CA HIS A 256 -19.61 -7.76 -15.90
C HIS A 256 -20.47 -6.87 -14.98
N LYS A 257 -21.79 -7.07 -14.97
CA LYS A 257 -22.73 -6.23 -14.18
C LYS A 257 -22.41 -6.16 -12.68
N SER A 258 -21.79 -7.21 -12.14
CA SER A 258 -21.43 -7.34 -10.72
C SER A 258 -19.92 -7.23 -10.48
N ILE A 259 -19.21 -6.52 -11.35
CA ILE A 259 -17.80 -6.13 -11.17
C ILE A 259 -17.71 -4.62 -11.35
N VAL A 260 -16.96 -3.94 -10.47
CA VAL A 260 -16.73 -2.49 -10.59
C VAL A 260 -15.97 -2.20 -11.86
N LYS A 261 -16.54 -1.35 -12.72
CA LYS A 261 -15.94 -0.97 -13.99
C LYS A 261 -14.70 -0.10 -13.75
N PHE A 262 -13.55 -0.62 -14.15
CA PHE A 262 -12.34 0.16 -14.34
C PHE A 262 -12.50 1.05 -15.57
N LEU A 263 -12.34 2.36 -15.39
CA LEU A 263 -12.58 3.38 -16.42
C LEU A 263 -11.27 3.86 -17.07
N GLY A 264 -10.18 3.82 -16.32
CA GLY A 264 -8.90 4.32 -16.76
C GLY A 264 -7.95 4.63 -15.62
N TYR A 265 -6.83 5.26 -15.95
CA TYR A 265 -5.77 5.57 -14.99
C TYR A 265 -5.15 6.94 -15.25
N GLY A 266 -4.62 7.53 -14.20
CA GLY A 266 -3.67 8.64 -14.27
C GLY A 266 -2.33 8.25 -13.66
N VAL A 267 -1.33 9.09 -13.87
CA VAL A 267 -0.02 8.96 -13.23
C VAL A 267 0.35 10.31 -12.63
N LYS A 268 0.91 10.29 -11.42
CA LYS A 268 1.58 11.43 -10.83
C LYS A 268 3.07 11.17 -10.71
N ASP A 269 3.84 11.93 -11.46
CA ASP A 269 5.28 12.01 -11.25
C ASP A 269 5.56 12.71 -9.91
N ARG A 270 6.31 12.02 -9.05
CA ARG A 270 6.82 12.52 -7.78
C ARG A 270 8.34 12.48 -7.86
N LEU A 271 8.93 13.62 -8.17
CA LEU A 271 10.38 13.82 -8.08
C LEU A 271 10.84 13.52 -6.65
N LYS A 272 11.66 12.47 -6.47
CA LYS A 272 12.44 12.24 -5.26
C LYS A 272 13.88 12.66 -5.52
N TRP A 273 14.32 13.71 -4.83
CA TRP A 273 15.71 14.15 -4.83
C TRP A 273 16.54 13.27 -3.88
N ARG A 274 17.47 12.47 -4.41
CA ARG A 274 18.53 11.84 -3.60
C ARG A 274 19.75 12.73 -3.63
N TRP A 275 19.76 13.70 -2.71
CA TRP A 275 20.85 14.63 -2.42
C TRP A 275 22.24 13.98 -2.41
N PHE A 276 22.38 12.80 -1.78
CA PHE A 276 23.65 12.04 -1.74
C PHE A 276 24.06 11.33 -3.04
N LYS A 277 23.26 11.40 -4.11
CA LYS A 277 23.59 10.84 -5.43
C LYS A 277 23.59 11.88 -6.57
N ASN A 278 23.18 13.13 -6.33
CA ASN A 278 22.88 14.11 -7.39
C ASN A 278 21.95 13.55 -8.50
N ILE A 279 21.04 12.66 -8.12
CA ILE A 279 20.07 12.03 -9.01
C ILE A 279 18.67 12.30 -8.45
N SER A 280 17.87 13.02 -9.23
CA SER A 280 16.41 12.93 -9.17
C SER A 280 15.96 11.65 -9.84
N TYR A 281 15.03 10.93 -9.22
CA TYR A 281 14.25 9.91 -9.91
C TYR A 281 12.77 10.26 -9.77
N GLU A 282 12.03 10.12 -10.87
CA GLU A 282 10.58 10.20 -10.89
C GLU A 282 10.04 8.91 -10.28
N LYS A 283 9.33 9.02 -9.15
CA LYS A 283 8.39 7.97 -8.74
C LYS A 283 7.07 8.20 -9.44
N ARG A 284 6.56 7.22 -10.18
CA ARG A 284 5.26 7.28 -10.84
C ARG A 284 4.22 6.63 -9.96
N LEU A 285 3.54 7.45 -9.15
CA LEU A 285 2.41 6.98 -8.35
C LEU A 285 1.20 6.83 -9.28
N PRO A 286 0.65 5.62 -9.45
CA PRO A 286 -0.55 5.44 -10.24
C PRO A 286 -1.77 6.00 -9.51
N ILE A 287 -2.77 6.36 -10.30
CA ILE A 287 -4.09 6.74 -9.83
C ILE A 287 -5.10 5.94 -10.66
N LEU A 288 -5.87 5.07 -10.03
CA LEU A 288 -6.92 4.29 -10.69
C LEU A 288 -8.22 5.11 -10.71
N VAL A 289 -8.99 5.00 -11.79
CA VAL A 289 -10.31 5.60 -11.93
C VAL A 289 -11.34 4.49 -12.15
N GLU A 290 -12.29 4.38 -11.23
CA GLU A 290 -13.34 3.37 -11.17
C GLU A 290 -14.71 4.06 -11.14
N GLU A 291 -15.78 3.35 -11.52
CA GLU A 291 -17.14 3.88 -11.31
C GLU A 291 -17.43 4.14 -9.82
N TYR A 292 -18.20 5.18 -9.51
CA TYR A 292 -18.55 5.51 -8.13
C TYR A 292 -19.73 4.68 -7.63
N MET A 293 -19.57 4.11 -6.43
CA MET A 293 -20.54 3.24 -5.78
C MET A 293 -21.19 4.00 -4.60
N PRO A 294 -22.41 4.57 -4.75
CA PRO A 294 -22.97 5.54 -3.80
C PRO A 294 -23.38 4.93 -2.46
N ASN A 295 -23.75 3.65 -2.41
CA ASN A 295 -24.23 2.98 -1.20
C ASN A 295 -23.11 2.30 -0.40
N GLY A 296 -21.84 2.64 -0.68
CA GLY A 296 -20.68 2.16 0.08
C GLY A 296 -20.39 0.67 -0.13
N SER A 297 -19.84 0.03 0.89
CA SER A 297 -19.53 -1.41 0.91
C SER A 297 -20.53 -2.22 1.75
N LEU A 298 -20.60 -3.53 1.50
CA LEU A 298 -21.38 -4.46 2.31
C LEU A 298 -20.97 -4.42 3.79
N LYS A 299 -19.68 -4.16 4.08
CA LYS A 299 -19.19 -3.96 5.44
C LYS A 299 -19.87 -2.78 6.15
N ASP A 300 -20.16 -1.71 5.42
CA ASP A 300 -20.71 -0.49 5.99
C ASP A 300 -22.21 -0.64 6.31
N ILE A 301 -22.91 -1.53 5.60
CA ILE A 301 -24.36 -1.74 5.74
C ILE A 301 -24.77 -3.05 6.45
N VAL A 302 -23.83 -3.93 6.81
CA VAL A 302 -24.14 -5.27 7.35
C VAL A 302 -25.00 -5.26 8.62
N ASN A 303 -24.90 -4.19 9.41
CA ASN A 303 -25.69 -3.98 10.63
C ASN A 303 -26.81 -2.94 10.46
N GLU A 304 -26.99 -2.40 9.24
CA GLU A 304 -27.96 -1.35 8.96
C GLU A 304 -29.32 -1.95 8.57
N PRO A 305 -30.46 -1.30 8.90
CA PRO A 305 -31.80 -1.79 8.55
C PRO A 305 -32.08 -1.94 7.03
N GLN A 306 -31.14 -1.51 6.19
CA GLN A 306 -31.20 -1.53 4.74
C GLN A 306 -30.85 -2.91 4.16
N LEU A 307 -30.18 -3.78 4.93
CA LEU A 307 -29.81 -5.13 4.51
C LEU A 307 -30.78 -6.16 5.10
N ASP A 308 -31.78 -6.57 4.32
CA ASP A 308 -32.63 -7.72 4.65
C ASP A 308 -32.09 -9.02 4.02
N TRP A 309 -32.68 -10.17 4.40
CA TRP A 309 -32.25 -11.49 3.91
C TRP A 309 -32.39 -11.66 2.40
N SER A 310 -33.42 -11.05 1.80
CA SER A 310 -33.63 -11.10 0.35
C SER A 310 -32.58 -10.28 -0.40
N SER A 311 -32.24 -9.10 0.10
CA SER A 311 -31.15 -8.25 -0.43
C SER A 311 -29.80 -8.95 -0.27
N CYS A 312 -29.54 -9.57 0.87
CA CYS A 312 -28.33 -10.36 1.12
C CYS A 312 -28.20 -11.53 0.13
N PHE A 313 -29.27 -12.30 -0.13
CA PHE A 313 -29.27 -13.34 -1.16
C PHE A 313 -28.97 -12.79 -2.56
N CYS A 314 -29.59 -11.67 -2.95
CA CYS A 314 -29.32 -11.00 -4.23
C CYS A 314 -27.86 -10.52 -4.34
N ILE A 315 -27.30 -9.98 -3.26
CA ILE A 315 -25.90 -9.55 -3.16
C ILE A 315 -24.96 -10.74 -3.40
N PHE A 316 -25.11 -11.83 -2.63
CA PHE A 316 -24.23 -12.99 -2.78
C PHE A 316 -24.40 -13.68 -4.12
N LYS A 317 -25.62 -13.79 -4.66
CA LYS A 317 -25.87 -14.30 -6.02
C LYS A 317 -25.17 -13.48 -7.10
N GLY A 318 -25.15 -12.15 -6.99
CA GLY A 318 -24.40 -11.28 -7.89
C GLY A 318 -22.88 -11.46 -7.79
N ILE A 319 -22.34 -11.63 -6.58
CA ILE A 319 -20.91 -11.88 -6.36
C ILE A 319 -20.50 -13.29 -6.81
N THR A 320 -21.35 -14.31 -6.63
CA THR A 320 -21.16 -15.65 -7.22
C THR A 320 -21.06 -15.56 -8.75
N GLN A 321 -21.93 -14.77 -9.40
CA GLN A 321 -21.87 -14.55 -10.85
C GLN A 321 -20.57 -13.84 -11.28
N ALA A 322 -20.11 -12.84 -10.51
CA ALA A 322 -18.83 -12.16 -10.76
C ALA A 322 -17.63 -13.11 -10.65
N LEU A 323 -17.55 -13.91 -9.57
CA LEU A 323 -16.46 -14.85 -9.36
C LEU A 323 -16.48 -15.99 -10.38
N HIS A 324 -17.64 -16.51 -10.75
CA HIS A 324 -17.76 -17.49 -11.83
C HIS A 324 -17.19 -16.95 -13.16
N PHE A 325 -17.54 -15.71 -13.53
CA PHE A 325 -17.00 -15.04 -14.72
C PHE A 325 -15.48 -14.83 -14.66
N LEU A 326 -14.93 -14.50 -13.49
CA LEU A 326 -13.48 -14.38 -13.28
C LEU A 326 -12.78 -15.74 -13.41
N HIS A 327 -13.35 -16.79 -12.82
CA HIS A 327 -12.80 -18.15 -12.84
C HIS A 327 -12.81 -18.75 -14.25
N GLN A 328 -13.84 -18.47 -15.06
CA GLN A 328 -13.85 -18.79 -16.49
C GLN A 328 -12.70 -18.12 -17.28
N LYS A 329 -12.26 -16.93 -16.84
CA LYS A 329 -11.09 -16.21 -17.39
C LYS A 329 -9.78 -16.62 -16.72
N ARG A 330 -9.80 -17.61 -15.82
CA ARG A 330 -8.65 -18.06 -15.01
C ARG A 330 -8.04 -16.93 -14.17
N ILE A 331 -8.86 -16.01 -13.68
CA ILE A 331 -8.48 -14.92 -12.78
C ILE A 331 -8.93 -15.28 -11.36
N VAL A 332 -8.03 -15.11 -10.38
CA VAL A 332 -8.30 -15.26 -8.94
C VAL A 332 -8.20 -13.88 -8.29
N HIS A 333 -9.18 -13.51 -7.47
CA HIS A 333 -9.29 -12.18 -6.87
C HIS A 333 -8.46 -12.00 -5.60
N LYS A 334 -8.31 -13.05 -4.77
CA LYS A 334 -7.48 -13.11 -3.54
C LYS A 334 -7.92 -12.24 -2.34
N ASP A 335 -8.92 -11.37 -2.51
CA ASP A 335 -9.36 -10.42 -1.47
C ASP A 335 -10.88 -10.22 -1.49
N VAL A 336 -11.66 -11.30 -1.67
CA VAL A 336 -13.12 -11.24 -1.53
C VAL A 336 -13.48 -11.10 -0.05
N LYS A 337 -14.10 -9.97 0.31
CA LYS A 337 -14.52 -9.62 1.68
C LYS A 337 -15.61 -8.55 1.65
N PRO A 338 -16.36 -8.31 2.74
CA PRO A 338 -17.46 -7.34 2.74
C PRO A 338 -17.03 -5.90 2.38
N ALA A 339 -15.80 -5.50 2.68
CA ALA A 339 -15.26 -4.19 2.32
C ALA A 339 -15.01 -4.00 0.80
N ASN A 340 -14.88 -5.11 0.05
CA ASN A 340 -14.62 -5.12 -1.40
C ASN A 340 -15.88 -5.49 -2.21
N ILE A 341 -17.03 -5.68 -1.56
CA ILE A 341 -18.34 -5.80 -2.20
C ILE A 341 -19.00 -4.43 -2.09
N LEU A 342 -19.05 -3.68 -3.18
CA LEU A 342 -19.64 -2.34 -3.23
C LEU A 342 -21.05 -2.36 -3.81
N LEU A 343 -21.86 -1.34 -3.49
CA LEU A 343 -23.28 -1.30 -3.83
C LEU A 343 -23.62 -0.08 -4.67
N ASP A 344 -24.28 -0.31 -5.82
CA ASP A 344 -24.76 0.78 -6.67
C ASP A 344 -26.04 1.41 -6.10
N TYR A 345 -26.57 2.43 -6.79
CA TYR A 345 -27.74 3.18 -6.34
C TYR A 345 -28.96 2.29 -6.06
N ASP A 346 -29.15 1.24 -6.87
CA ASP A 346 -30.25 0.27 -6.79
C ASP A 346 -29.90 -0.94 -5.90
N MET A 347 -28.85 -0.83 -5.07
CA MET A 347 -28.32 -1.88 -4.18
C MET A 347 -27.79 -3.12 -4.91
N ASN A 348 -27.44 -3.03 -6.20
CA ASN A 348 -26.81 -4.17 -6.88
C ASN A 348 -25.36 -4.33 -6.42
N PRO A 349 -24.90 -5.58 -6.19
CA PRO A 349 -23.53 -5.87 -5.78
C PRO A 349 -22.53 -5.72 -6.94
N LYS A 350 -21.39 -5.09 -6.67
CA LYS A 350 -20.21 -5.10 -7.54
C LYS A 350 -18.96 -5.45 -6.76
N LEU A 351 -18.26 -6.49 -7.21
CA LEU A 351 -16.95 -6.87 -6.69
C LEU A 351 -15.89 -5.85 -7.13
N ALA A 352 -15.10 -5.36 -6.17
CA ALA A 352 -14.15 -4.27 -6.33
C ALA A 352 -12.76 -4.65 -5.79
N ASP A 353 -11.77 -3.82 -6.15
CA ASP A 353 -10.37 -3.95 -5.72
C ASP A 353 -9.65 -5.23 -6.19
N PHE A 354 -9.38 -5.25 -7.48
CA PHE A 354 -8.48 -6.22 -8.13
C PHE A 354 -7.01 -5.97 -7.82
N GLY A 355 -6.69 -5.24 -6.74
CA GLY A 355 -5.34 -4.84 -6.34
C GLY A 355 -4.36 -6.01 -6.21
N ALA A 356 -4.84 -7.15 -5.73
CA ALA A 356 -4.07 -8.38 -5.54
C ALA A 356 -4.29 -9.45 -6.62
N ALA A 357 -5.19 -9.20 -7.59
CA ALA A 357 -5.72 -10.21 -8.49
C ALA A 357 -4.66 -10.80 -9.43
N GLN A 358 -4.75 -12.10 -9.71
CA GLN A 358 -3.74 -12.86 -10.45
C GLN A 358 -4.38 -13.71 -11.56
N VAL A 359 -3.73 -13.75 -12.73
CA VAL A 359 -4.07 -14.67 -13.83
C VAL A 359 -3.35 -16.00 -13.60
N LEU A 360 -4.06 -17.13 -13.66
CA LEU A 360 -3.47 -18.47 -13.59
C LEU A 360 -2.92 -18.87 -14.96
N HIS A 361 -1.61 -18.72 -15.12
CA HIS A 361 -0.88 -19.08 -16.34
C HIS A 361 -0.66 -20.59 -16.46
N GLY A 362 -0.59 -21.10 -17.70
CA GLY A 362 -0.42 -22.53 -17.98
C GLY A 362 -1.72 -23.33 -17.91
N THR A 363 -1.59 -24.65 -17.89
CA THR A 363 -2.71 -25.61 -17.91
C THR A 363 -3.22 -25.99 -16.52
N ASP A 364 -2.41 -25.82 -15.47
CA ASP A 364 -2.75 -26.24 -14.11
C ASP A 364 -3.72 -25.26 -13.46
N ASP A 365 -4.73 -25.73 -12.72
CA ASP A 365 -5.74 -24.87 -12.08
C ASP A 365 -5.25 -24.15 -10.81
N TYR A 366 -3.93 -24.06 -10.64
CA TYR A 366 -3.28 -23.40 -9.52
C TYR A 366 -1.90 -22.87 -9.93
N VAL A 367 -1.38 -21.91 -9.15
CA VAL A 367 0.01 -21.44 -9.22
C VAL A 367 0.61 -21.43 -7.81
N PHE A 368 1.93 -21.44 -7.70
CA PHE A 368 2.63 -21.21 -6.43
C PHE A 368 3.17 -19.79 -6.39
N GLU A 369 2.84 -19.03 -5.35
CA GLU A 369 3.38 -17.70 -5.08
C GLU A 369 4.37 -17.74 -3.92
N ASN A 370 5.49 -17.01 -4.04
CA ASN A 370 6.50 -16.90 -2.97
C ASN A 370 6.03 -16.04 -1.78
N TYR A 371 4.99 -15.24 -1.99
CA TYR A 371 4.42 -14.35 -0.98
C TYR A 371 2.89 -14.47 -1.01
N VAL A 372 2.29 -14.72 0.15
CA VAL A 372 0.84 -14.75 0.32
C VAL A 372 0.32 -13.32 0.39
N ILE A 373 -0.66 -12.98 -0.44
CA ILE A 373 -1.27 -11.65 -0.54
C ILE A 373 -2.78 -11.77 -0.40
N GLY A 374 -3.35 -11.02 0.53
CA GLY A 374 -4.77 -10.96 0.84
C GLY A 374 -5.01 -10.49 2.28
N ASP A 375 -6.26 -10.42 2.70
CA ASP A 375 -6.63 -10.09 4.08
C ASP A 375 -6.60 -11.33 4.99
N MET A 376 -5.82 -11.26 6.08
CA MET A 376 -5.53 -12.41 6.95
C MET A 376 -6.77 -13.07 7.56
N ASN A 377 -7.89 -12.36 7.66
CA ASN A 377 -9.14 -12.91 8.19
C ASN A 377 -9.90 -13.79 7.18
N TYR A 378 -9.58 -13.68 5.88
CA TYR A 378 -10.30 -14.32 4.79
C TYR A 378 -9.43 -15.28 3.97
N ILE A 379 -8.10 -15.16 4.03
CA ILE A 379 -7.17 -15.99 3.26
C ILE A 379 -7.43 -17.48 3.49
N ASP A 380 -7.49 -18.22 2.38
CA ASP A 380 -7.51 -19.69 2.34
C ASP A 380 -6.32 -20.30 3.10
N PRO A 381 -6.55 -21.18 4.11
CA PRO A 381 -5.48 -21.76 4.91
C PRO A 381 -4.49 -22.60 4.08
N VAL A 382 -4.93 -23.19 2.96
CA VAL A 382 -4.03 -23.94 2.06
C VAL A 382 -3.12 -22.98 1.30
N TYR A 383 -3.65 -21.87 0.78
CA TYR A 383 -2.84 -20.82 0.14
C TYR A 383 -1.88 -20.18 1.16
N MET A 384 -2.34 -19.88 2.38
CA MET A 384 -1.51 -19.33 3.46
C MET A 384 -0.33 -20.22 3.86
N THR A 385 -0.54 -21.53 3.91
CA THR A 385 0.48 -22.49 4.38
C THR A 385 1.41 -23.00 3.28
N THR A 386 0.94 -23.06 2.03
CA THR A 386 1.67 -23.69 0.92
C THR A 386 2.05 -22.74 -0.22
N GLY A 387 1.53 -21.52 -0.24
CA GLY A 387 1.63 -20.60 -1.38
C GLY A 387 0.79 -21.03 -2.61
N ARG A 388 0.03 -22.13 -2.52
CA ARG A 388 -0.78 -22.67 -3.63
C ARG A 388 -2.08 -21.89 -3.81
N LEU A 389 -2.04 -20.95 -4.74
CA LEU A 389 -3.18 -20.15 -5.16
C LEU A 389 -4.00 -20.90 -6.22
N SER A 390 -5.33 -20.99 -6.05
CA SER A 390 -6.25 -21.51 -7.05
C SER A 390 -7.57 -20.75 -7.04
N THR A 391 -8.46 -21.03 -8.00
CA THR A 391 -9.85 -20.52 -7.96
C THR A 391 -10.60 -20.97 -6.69
N LYS A 392 -10.20 -22.09 -6.07
CA LYS A 392 -10.75 -22.57 -4.79
C LYS A 392 -10.33 -21.70 -3.60
N SER A 393 -9.33 -20.83 -3.74
CA SER A 393 -8.98 -19.83 -2.71
C SER A 393 -10.00 -18.69 -2.67
N ASP A 394 -10.47 -18.21 -3.83
CA ASP A 394 -11.61 -17.27 -3.88
C ASP A 394 -12.91 -17.90 -3.34
N VAL A 395 -13.15 -19.20 -3.58
CA VAL A 395 -14.31 -19.91 -3.01
C VAL A 395 -14.28 -19.86 -1.48
N TYR A 396 -13.09 -20.03 -0.88
CA TYR A 396 -12.93 -19.90 0.56
C TYR A 396 -13.15 -18.47 1.04
N ASN A 397 -12.56 -17.47 0.36
CA ASN A 397 -12.79 -16.05 0.69
C ASN A 397 -14.29 -15.71 0.64
N PHE A 398 -15.01 -16.16 -0.39
CA PHE A 398 -16.46 -16.03 -0.54
C PHE A 398 -17.22 -16.70 0.61
N GLY A 399 -16.84 -17.92 1.00
CA GLY A 399 -17.44 -18.64 2.12
C GLY A 399 -17.30 -17.90 3.44
N VAL A 400 -16.10 -17.40 3.78
CA VAL A 400 -15.89 -16.58 4.98
C VAL A 400 -16.71 -15.29 4.93
N THR A 401 -16.73 -14.61 3.78
CA THR A 401 -17.50 -13.37 3.55
C THR A 401 -19.00 -13.57 3.78
N LEU A 402 -19.56 -14.68 3.27
CA LEU A 402 -20.96 -15.05 3.46
C LEU A 402 -21.28 -15.30 4.93
N LEU A 403 -20.47 -16.11 5.61
CA LEU A 403 -20.68 -16.45 7.02
C LEU A 403 -20.51 -15.25 7.97
N GLU A 404 -19.57 -14.34 7.68
CA GLU A 404 -19.41 -13.09 8.43
C GLU A 404 -20.62 -12.17 8.25
N THR A 405 -21.09 -11.98 7.01
CA THR A 405 -22.26 -11.13 6.72
C THR A 405 -23.49 -11.68 7.42
N PHE A 406 -23.69 -13.01 7.36
CA PHE A 406 -24.76 -13.71 8.07
C PHE A 406 -24.73 -13.46 9.57
N ARG A 407 -23.54 -13.57 10.18
CA ARG A 407 -23.36 -13.32 11.61
C ARG A 407 -23.73 -11.89 12.01
N GLY A 408 -23.33 -10.89 11.22
CA GLY A 408 -23.68 -9.49 11.49
C GLY A 408 -25.20 -9.26 11.46
N MET A 409 -25.86 -9.85 10.46
CA MET A 409 -27.32 -9.77 10.31
C MET A 409 -28.12 -10.50 11.40
N CYS A 410 -27.54 -11.46 12.14
CA CYS A 410 -28.27 -12.21 13.18
C CYS A 410 -28.79 -11.36 14.35
N GLY A 411 -28.23 -10.17 14.61
CA GLY A 411 -28.75 -9.23 15.61
C GLY A 411 -28.82 -9.75 17.07
N SER A 412 -28.26 -10.94 17.35
CA SER A 412 -28.49 -11.66 18.59
C SER A 412 -27.84 -10.98 19.80
N LYS A 413 -28.53 -11.06 20.95
CA LYS A 413 -28.07 -10.51 22.23
C LYS A 413 -27.92 -11.66 23.25
N PRO A 414 -26.75 -11.87 23.85
CA PRO A 414 -25.50 -11.16 23.61
C PRO A 414 -24.97 -11.40 22.18
N PRO A 415 -24.20 -10.45 21.60
CA PRO A 415 -23.52 -10.69 20.34
C PRO A 415 -22.65 -11.96 20.47
N PRO A 416 -22.54 -12.80 19.43
CA PRO A 416 -21.61 -13.92 19.45
C PRO A 416 -20.22 -13.37 19.75
N ASP A 417 -19.44 -14.00 20.65
CA ASP A 417 -18.11 -13.52 21.08
C ASP A 417 -17.32 -12.98 19.89
N ASP A 418 -17.06 -11.67 19.87
CA ASP A 418 -16.43 -10.96 18.74
C ASP A 418 -15.08 -11.56 18.34
N LYS A 419 -14.47 -12.37 19.22
CA LYS A 419 -13.21 -13.09 18.97
C LYS A 419 -13.39 -14.44 18.27
N MET A 420 -14.59 -15.01 18.21
CA MET A 420 -14.84 -16.26 17.51
C MET A 420 -14.80 -16.04 15.99
N PRO A 421 -14.00 -16.81 15.22
CA PRO A 421 -13.98 -16.68 13.76
C PRO A 421 -15.34 -17.00 13.12
N PRO A 422 -15.76 -16.32 12.03
CA PRO A 422 -17.06 -16.54 11.38
C PRO A 422 -17.36 -17.99 11.04
N VAL A 423 -16.33 -18.73 10.59
CA VAL A 423 -16.50 -20.14 10.21
C VAL A 423 -16.72 -21.05 11.43
N LYS A 424 -16.10 -20.74 12.57
CA LYS A 424 -16.32 -21.48 13.83
C LYS A 424 -17.70 -21.19 14.41
N TRP A 425 -18.14 -19.93 14.33
CA TRP A 425 -19.50 -19.53 14.66
C TRP A 425 -20.53 -20.34 13.83
N ALA A 426 -20.36 -20.38 12.50
CA ALA A 426 -21.28 -21.07 11.61
C ALA A 426 -21.42 -22.57 11.90
N TRP A 427 -20.33 -23.24 12.30
CA TRP A 427 -20.37 -24.64 12.72
C TRP A 427 -21.19 -24.87 14.00
N ALA A 428 -21.02 -24.03 15.02
CA ALA A 428 -21.83 -24.11 16.23
C ALA A 428 -23.32 -23.92 15.91
N VAL A 429 -23.66 -22.91 15.09
CA VAL A 429 -25.03 -22.67 14.62
C VAL A 429 -25.63 -23.85 13.85
N HIS A 430 -24.81 -24.53 13.03
CA HIS A 430 -25.22 -25.70 12.25
C HIS A 430 -25.43 -26.94 13.13
N GLN A 431 -24.58 -27.16 14.14
CA GLN A 431 -24.61 -28.33 15.01
C GLN A 431 -25.67 -28.24 16.12
N ASP A 432 -25.81 -27.09 16.77
CA ASP A 432 -26.73 -26.91 17.92
C ASP A 432 -28.20 -26.88 17.49
N GLY A 433 -28.49 -26.73 16.20
CA GLY A 433 -29.86 -26.62 15.67
C GLY A 433 -30.59 -25.31 16.02
N GLN A 434 -29.97 -24.43 16.81
CA GLN A 434 -30.51 -23.17 17.35
C GLN A 434 -30.64 -22.04 16.31
N MET A 435 -30.62 -22.34 15.00
CA MET A 435 -30.91 -21.32 13.97
C MET A 435 -32.22 -20.57 14.25
N LYS A 436 -33.26 -21.27 14.71
CA LYS A 436 -34.56 -20.64 15.05
C LYS A 436 -34.51 -19.62 16.19
N ASP A 437 -33.50 -19.70 17.06
CA ASP A 437 -33.33 -18.79 18.20
C ASP A 437 -32.35 -17.64 17.87
N LEU A 438 -31.58 -17.77 16.78
CA LEU A 438 -30.64 -16.77 16.27
C LEU A 438 -31.26 -15.82 15.24
N PHE A 439 -32.35 -16.22 14.60
CA PHE A 439 -33.10 -15.37 13.67
C PHE A 439 -34.39 -14.94 14.36
N ASP A 440 -34.65 -13.63 14.41
CA ASP A 440 -35.89 -13.10 14.97
C ASP A 440 -37.10 -13.78 14.30
N PRO A 441 -38.00 -14.45 15.06
CA PRO A 441 -39.17 -15.12 14.50
C PRO A 441 -40.14 -14.20 13.77
N SER A 442 -40.02 -12.87 13.92
CA SER A 442 -40.77 -11.87 13.16
C SER A 442 -40.14 -11.49 11.81
N LEU A 443 -38.88 -11.85 11.56
CA LEU A 443 -38.10 -11.49 10.36
C LEU A 443 -37.99 -12.62 9.32
N SER A 444 -38.49 -13.83 9.59
CA SER A 444 -38.43 -14.94 8.63
C SER A 444 -39.69 -15.82 8.64
N ASN A 445 -40.30 -15.99 7.46
CA ASN A 445 -41.24 -17.07 7.22
C ASN A 445 -40.50 -18.40 6.96
N GLU A 446 -41.21 -19.53 6.92
CA GLU A 446 -40.58 -20.86 6.75
C GLU A 446 -39.72 -20.96 5.48
N SER A 447 -40.13 -20.32 4.37
CA SER A 447 -39.34 -20.28 3.14
C SER A 447 -38.02 -19.54 3.34
N GLN A 448 -38.05 -18.36 3.97
CA GLN A 448 -36.84 -17.58 4.27
C GLN A 448 -35.90 -18.34 5.21
N LEU A 449 -36.42 -19.08 6.20
CA LEU A 449 -35.61 -19.91 7.08
C LEU A 449 -34.88 -21.04 6.32
N GLU A 450 -35.51 -21.66 5.32
CA GLU A 450 -34.83 -22.65 4.46
C GLU A 450 -33.78 -21.99 3.54
N GLU A 451 -34.01 -20.78 3.04
CA GLU A 451 -32.99 -20.05 2.27
C GLU A 451 -31.78 -19.68 3.13
N ILE A 452 -32.00 -19.25 4.38
CA ILE A 452 -30.96 -18.94 5.35
C ILE A 452 -30.15 -20.20 5.72
N LYS A 453 -30.81 -21.33 5.98
CA LYS A 453 -30.14 -22.63 6.20
C LYS A 453 -29.28 -23.04 5.00
N ARG A 454 -29.82 -22.91 3.78
CA ARG A 454 -29.13 -23.22 2.52
C ARG A 454 -27.89 -22.35 2.35
N LEU A 455 -27.99 -21.05 2.62
CA LEU A 455 -26.87 -20.10 2.56
C LEU A 455 -25.80 -20.39 3.62
N LEU A 456 -26.17 -20.72 4.86
CA LEU A 456 -25.22 -21.14 5.89
C LEU A 456 -24.47 -22.41 5.47
N ALA A 457 -25.19 -23.42 4.95
CA ALA A 457 -24.57 -24.66 4.45
C ALA A 457 -23.64 -24.41 3.26
N ILE A 458 -24.02 -23.54 2.31
CA ILE A 458 -23.14 -23.09 1.21
C ILE A 458 -21.86 -22.45 1.74
N GLY A 459 -21.98 -21.53 2.70
CA GLY A 459 -20.82 -20.89 3.34
C GLY A 459 -19.89 -21.90 4.01
N LEU A 460 -20.45 -22.91 4.70
CA LEU A 460 -19.67 -23.99 5.30
C LEU A 460 -18.92 -24.82 4.25
N VAL A 461 -19.58 -25.35 3.20
CA VAL A 461 -18.90 -26.15 2.17
C VAL A 461 -17.88 -25.34 1.35
N CYS A 462 -18.09 -24.04 1.18
CA CYS A 462 -17.08 -23.14 0.60
C CYS A 462 -15.82 -23.01 1.46
N THR A 463 -15.90 -23.27 2.76
CA THR A 463 -14.79 -23.18 3.72
C THR A 463 -14.19 -24.53 4.14
N GLU A 464 -14.44 -25.61 3.39
CA GLU A 464 -13.78 -26.89 3.64
C GLU A 464 -12.26 -26.77 3.56
N TYR A 465 -11.54 -27.56 4.36
CA TYR A 465 -10.08 -27.43 4.43
C TYR A 465 -9.42 -27.87 3.11
N ASP A 466 -9.78 -29.04 2.58
CA ASP A 466 -9.32 -29.49 1.26
C ASP A 466 -9.94 -28.62 0.15
N GLN A 467 -9.09 -28.05 -0.70
CA GLN A 467 -9.51 -27.29 -1.88
C GLN A 467 -10.38 -28.13 -2.83
N ASN A 468 -10.26 -29.46 -2.84
CA ASN A 468 -11.02 -30.35 -3.71
C ASN A 468 -12.49 -30.48 -3.28
N ASP A 469 -12.75 -30.55 -1.98
CA ASP A 469 -14.10 -30.72 -1.40
C ASP A 469 -14.97 -29.45 -1.51
N ARG A 470 -14.33 -28.27 -1.66
CA ARG A 470 -15.04 -27.01 -1.92
C ARG A 470 -15.77 -27.05 -3.28
N PRO A 471 -16.98 -26.49 -3.41
CA PRO A 471 -17.65 -26.32 -4.70
C PRO A 471 -16.87 -25.41 -5.66
N THR A 472 -17.19 -25.43 -6.96
CA THR A 472 -16.84 -24.33 -7.88
C THR A 472 -17.88 -23.20 -7.74
N MET A 473 -17.57 -22.00 -8.22
CA MET A 473 -18.54 -20.89 -8.21
C MET A 473 -19.76 -21.15 -9.14
N LEU A 474 -19.66 -22.09 -10.09
CA LEU A 474 -20.84 -22.56 -10.83
C LEU A 474 -21.74 -23.42 -9.93
N ASP A 475 -21.16 -24.38 -9.21
CA ASP A 475 -21.89 -25.22 -8.26
C ASP A 475 -22.57 -24.37 -7.17
N VAL A 476 -21.88 -23.35 -6.66
CA VAL A 476 -22.46 -22.37 -5.71
C VAL A 476 -23.67 -21.66 -6.33
N LEU A 477 -23.60 -21.26 -7.61
CA LEU A 477 -24.72 -20.60 -8.28
C LEU A 477 -25.93 -21.53 -8.44
N GLU A 478 -25.68 -22.81 -8.77
CA GLU A 478 -26.73 -23.83 -8.87
C GLU A 478 -27.34 -24.16 -7.50
N MET A 479 -26.54 -24.16 -6.43
CA MET A 479 -27.02 -24.32 -5.05
C MET A 479 -27.86 -23.12 -4.60
N LEU A 480 -27.44 -21.90 -4.89
CA LEU A 480 -28.21 -20.68 -4.61
C LEU A 480 -29.56 -20.68 -5.35
N ASP A 481 -29.57 -21.12 -6.61
CA ASP A 481 -30.79 -21.27 -7.42
C ASP A 481 -31.66 -22.47 -7.03
N GLY A 482 -31.24 -23.31 -6.08
CA GLY A 482 -31.95 -24.54 -5.70
C GLY A 482 -31.97 -25.63 -6.78
N LYS A 483 -31.10 -25.53 -7.80
CA LYS A 483 -30.94 -26.50 -8.89
C LYS A 483 -30.01 -27.66 -8.52
N LYS A 484 -29.16 -27.45 -7.51
CA LYS A 484 -28.22 -28.44 -6.97
C LYS A 484 -28.35 -28.52 -5.46
N GLU A 485 -28.38 -29.74 -4.92
CA GLU A 485 -28.38 -29.94 -3.48
C GLU A 485 -27.04 -29.48 -2.88
N VAL A 486 -27.10 -28.83 -1.72
CA VAL A 486 -25.90 -28.48 -0.95
C VAL A 486 -25.42 -29.75 -0.25
N PRO A 487 -24.16 -30.18 -0.43
CA PRO A 487 -23.60 -31.29 0.33
C PRO A 487 -23.73 -31.03 1.82
N VAL A 488 -24.04 -32.06 2.61
CA VAL A 488 -24.02 -31.95 4.07
C VAL A 488 -22.59 -31.58 4.49
N PRO A 489 -22.37 -30.41 5.12
CA PRO A 489 -21.04 -30.04 5.58
C PRO A 489 -20.50 -31.12 6.54
N THR A 490 -19.23 -31.50 6.41
CA THR A 490 -18.62 -32.46 7.34
C THR A 490 -17.42 -31.87 8.06
N GLU A 491 -17.46 -31.80 9.39
CA GLU A 491 -16.34 -31.28 10.20
C GLU A 491 -15.19 -32.31 10.23
N ARG A 492 -14.47 -32.43 9.12
CA ARG A 492 -13.32 -33.32 8.94
C ARG A 492 -12.03 -32.52 9.10
N ASN A 493 -11.37 -32.70 10.24
CA ASN A 493 -10.02 -32.19 10.55
C ASN A 493 -9.87 -30.65 10.43
N ARG A 494 -10.23 -29.95 11.51
CA ARG A 494 -9.91 -28.53 11.72
C ARG A 494 -9.04 -28.36 12.97
#